data_AF-A0A401WEV8-F1
#
_entry.id   AF-A0A401WEV8-F1
#
_cell.length_a   1.000
_cell.length_b   1.000
_cell.length_c   1.000
_cell.angle_alpha   90.00
_cell.angle_beta   90.00
_cell.angle_gamma   90.00
#
_symmetry.space_group_name_H-M   'P 1'
#
loop_
_entity.id
_entity.type
_entity.pdbx_description
1 polymer ?
#
loop_
_entity_poly.entity_id
_entity_poly.type
_entity_poly.pdbx_seq_one_letter_code
_entity_poly.pdbx_strand_id
1 'polypeptide(L)'
;MKHDKSGVRPVDEAAARLQAELHAVTGRTAPLTTAAAEQAWRAYIRFARQCFATPATPDADSLLFEYGTFALDGPPAFTLDLSRQFEVEDEDGEHDHYVQVHCALRYAPAPGLRTLGHFGSWFVFGSDGDVDRWAHEVRSQAVWKTVRDHEPTTIAISQERV
;
A
#
# COMPACT_ATOMS: atom_id res chain seq x y z
N MET A 1 -31.80 -12.34 11.24
CA MET A 1 -30.64 -13.00 10.61
C MET A 1 -29.40 -12.33 11.17
N LYS A 2 -28.66 -12.98 12.07
CA LYS A 2 -27.46 -12.39 12.66
C LYS A 2 -26.34 -12.58 11.65
N HIS A 3 -25.86 -11.50 11.05
CA HIS A 3 -24.64 -11.56 10.24
C HIS A 3 -23.49 -11.96 11.16
N ASP A 4 -22.91 -13.13 10.88
CA ASP A 4 -21.67 -13.57 11.51
C ASP A 4 -20.56 -12.59 11.10
N LYS A 5 -20.11 -11.73 12.03
CA LYS A 5 -19.03 -10.76 11.83
C LYS A 5 -17.62 -11.38 12.00
N SER A 6 -17.48 -12.71 12.00
CA SER A 6 -16.24 -13.41 12.41
C SER A 6 -15.00 -13.23 11.49
N GLY A 7 -15.04 -12.36 10.47
CA GLY A 7 -13.92 -12.13 9.55
C GLY A 7 -13.61 -10.67 9.18
N VAL A 8 -14.38 -9.70 9.67
CA VAL A 8 -14.22 -8.27 9.31
C VAL A 8 -13.42 -7.57 10.42
N ARG A 9 -12.33 -6.89 10.04
CA ARG A 9 -11.41 -6.24 10.99
C ARG A 9 -11.68 -4.73 11.10
N PRO A 10 -11.46 -4.12 12.27
CA PRO A 10 -11.43 -2.66 12.41
C PRO A 10 -10.33 -1.99 11.55
N VAL A 11 -10.58 -0.77 11.07
CA VAL A 11 -9.62 0.01 10.25
C VAL A 11 -8.36 0.39 11.04
N ASP A 12 -8.45 0.63 12.34
CA ASP A 12 -7.30 0.95 13.21
C ASP A 12 -6.30 -0.21 13.35
N GLU A 13 -6.70 -1.45 13.03
CA GLU A 13 -5.78 -2.58 12.95
C GLU A 13 -4.98 -2.64 11.63
N ALA A 14 -5.36 -1.87 10.61
CA ALA A 14 -4.87 -2.05 9.23
C ALA A 14 -3.35 -1.91 9.11
N ALA A 15 -2.72 -0.92 9.76
CA ALA A 15 -1.27 -0.77 9.77
C ALA A 15 -0.56 -1.97 10.41
N ALA A 16 -1.08 -2.47 11.54
CA ALA A 16 -0.54 -3.66 12.20
C ALA A 16 -0.69 -4.92 11.34
N ARG A 17 -1.78 -5.03 10.57
CA ARG A 17 -2.00 -6.12 9.62
C ARG A 17 -1.01 -6.08 8.46
N LEU A 18 -0.78 -4.91 7.87
CA LEU A 18 0.22 -4.75 6.80
C LEU A 18 1.64 -5.05 7.29
N GLN A 19 1.99 -4.57 8.49
CA GLN A 19 3.26 -4.89 9.15
C GLN A 19 3.42 -6.41 9.37
N ALA A 20 2.36 -7.10 9.79
CA ALA A 20 2.39 -8.55 10.00
C ALA A 20 2.60 -9.32 8.69
N GLU A 21 1.95 -8.92 7.60
CA GLU A 21 2.16 -9.52 6.28
C GLU A 21 3.59 -9.29 5.78
N LEU A 22 4.12 -8.08 5.97
CA LEU A 22 5.50 -7.76 5.59
C LEU A 22 6.48 -8.66 6.36
N HIS A 23 6.34 -8.73 7.68
CA HIS A 23 7.16 -9.63 8.51
C HIS A 23 7.04 -11.10 8.12
N ALA A 24 5.86 -11.56 7.70
CA ALA A 24 5.66 -12.93 7.27
C ALA A 24 6.41 -13.25 5.95
N VAL A 25 6.63 -12.25 5.10
CA VAL A 25 7.34 -12.40 3.82
C VAL A 25 8.85 -12.16 3.98
N THR A 26 9.26 -11.20 4.80
CA THR A 26 10.67 -10.80 4.95
C THR A 26 11.38 -11.44 6.13
N GLY A 27 10.64 -11.83 7.18
CA GLY A 27 11.19 -12.01 8.52
C GLY A 27 11.35 -10.66 9.26
N ARG A 28 11.21 -10.68 10.59
CA ARG A 28 11.15 -9.46 11.43
C ARG A 28 12.44 -8.64 11.47
N THR A 29 13.58 -9.25 11.24
CA THR A 29 14.91 -8.64 11.42
C THR A 29 15.81 -8.88 10.21
N ALA A 30 15.24 -9.26 9.06
CA ALA A 30 16.03 -9.47 7.86
C ALA A 30 16.54 -8.13 7.32
N PRO A 31 17.78 -8.08 6.80
CA PRO A 31 18.29 -6.89 6.15
C PRO A 31 17.48 -6.58 4.88
N LEU A 32 17.44 -5.31 4.50
CA LEU A 32 16.92 -4.90 3.21
C LEU A 32 17.84 -5.42 2.10
N THR A 33 17.22 -5.90 1.03
CA THR A 33 17.91 -6.44 -0.15
C THR A 33 17.17 -5.99 -1.40
N THR A 34 17.71 -6.29 -2.57
CA THR A 34 17.04 -6.07 -3.85
C THR A 34 15.70 -6.81 -4.00
N ALA A 35 15.45 -7.82 -3.18
CA ALA A 35 14.16 -8.52 -3.13
C ALA A 35 13.06 -7.75 -2.38
N ALA A 36 13.39 -6.67 -1.66
CA ALA A 36 12.47 -5.98 -0.77
C ALA A 36 11.22 -5.45 -1.47
N ALA A 37 11.33 -4.92 -2.70
CA ALA A 37 10.17 -4.45 -3.47
C ALA A 37 9.19 -5.58 -3.79
N GLU A 38 9.71 -6.73 -4.21
CA GLU A 38 8.90 -7.92 -4.51
C GLU A 38 8.26 -8.49 -3.24
N GLN A 39 8.98 -8.46 -2.12
CA GLN A 39 8.47 -8.91 -0.82
C GLN A 39 7.36 -7.98 -0.30
N ALA A 40 7.56 -6.66 -0.37
CA ALA A 40 6.57 -5.66 0.00
C ALA A 40 5.31 -5.79 -0.87
N TRP A 41 5.46 -5.97 -2.18
CA TRP A 41 4.34 -6.24 -3.08
C TRP A 41 3.54 -7.47 -2.67
N ARG A 42 4.21 -8.60 -2.37
CA ARG A 42 3.55 -9.83 -1.92
C ARG A 42 2.79 -9.63 -0.62
N ALA A 43 3.39 -8.95 0.35
CA ALA A 43 2.75 -8.61 1.61
C ALA A 43 1.53 -7.72 1.39
N TYR A 44 1.66 -6.70 0.55
CA TYR A 44 0.60 -5.77 0.22
C TYR A 44 -0.59 -6.45 -0.47
N ILE A 45 -0.38 -7.36 -1.43
CA ILE A 45 -1.49 -8.11 -2.06
C ILE A 45 -2.17 -9.08 -1.07
N ARG A 46 -1.42 -9.68 -0.13
CA ARG A 46 -2.03 -10.47 0.96
C ARG A 46 -2.87 -9.60 1.88
N PHE A 47 -2.40 -8.41 2.21
CA PHE A 47 -3.12 -7.41 3.00
C PHE A 47 -4.37 -6.88 2.27
N ALA A 48 -4.28 -6.60 0.97
CA ALA A 48 -5.40 -6.15 0.13
C ALA A 48 -6.58 -7.13 0.17
N ARG A 49 -6.32 -8.43 0.29
CA ARG A 49 -7.35 -9.48 0.36
C ARG A 49 -7.99 -9.62 1.75
N GLN A 50 -7.54 -8.86 2.74
CA GLN A 50 -8.17 -8.84 4.06
C GLN A 50 -9.37 -7.89 4.05
N CYS A 51 -10.48 -8.33 4.69
CA CYS A 51 -11.68 -7.53 4.86
C CYS A 51 -11.56 -6.58 6.07
N PHE A 52 -11.95 -5.34 5.86
CA PHE A 52 -12.03 -4.30 6.89
C PHE A 52 -13.46 -3.77 7.02
N ALA A 53 -13.76 -3.21 8.18
CA ALA A 53 -15.04 -2.60 8.48
C ALA A 53 -15.05 -1.18 7.90
N THR A 54 -15.50 -1.05 6.65
CA THR A 54 -15.72 0.22 5.97
C THR A 54 -17.20 0.45 5.70
N PRO A 55 -17.62 1.70 5.50
CA PRO A 55 -18.93 2.06 4.98
C PRO A 55 -19.27 1.35 3.66
N ALA A 56 -20.58 1.21 3.39
CA ALA A 56 -21.08 0.67 2.12
C ALA A 56 -21.24 1.76 1.04
N THR A 57 -20.33 2.74 1.03
CA THR A 57 -20.27 3.84 0.07
C THR A 57 -19.30 3.52 -1.06
N PRO A 58 -19.47 4.12 -2.26
CA PRO A 58 -18.44 4.08 -3.29
C PRO A 58 -17.12 4.62 -2.74
N ASP A 59 -16.00 4.02 -3.15
CA ASP A 59 -14.63 4.45 -2.80
C ASP A 59 -14.22 4.31 -1.30
N ALA A 60 -15.09 3.73 -0.46
CA ALA A 60 -14.84 3.52 0.98
C ALA A 60 -13.61 2.66 1.31
N ASP A 61 -13.14 1.87 0.34
CA ASP A 61 -12.00 0.98 0.46
C ASP A 61 -11.27 0.94 -0.88
N SER A 62 -10.05 1.48 -0.93
CA SER A 62 -9.28 1.57 -2.16
C SER A 62 -7.80 1.29 -1.96
N LEU A 63 -7.17 0.71 -2.98
CA LEU A 63 -5.75 0.45 -3.08
C LEU A 63 -5.11 1.51 -3.98
N LEU A 64 -3.88 1.90 -3.65
CA LEU A 64 -3.04 2.75 -4.45
C LEU A 64 -1.65 2.14 -4.58
N PHE A 65 -1.19 2.03 -5.82
CA PHE A 65 0.22 1.85 -6.15
C PHE A 65 0.73 3.16 -6.73
N GLU A 66 1.77 3.74 -6.14
CA GLU A 66 2.41 4.93 -6.69
C GLU A 66 3.92 4.90 -6.56
N TYR A 67 4.57 5.69 -7.41
CA TYR A 67 5.98 6.02 -7.23
C TYR A 67 6.29 7.41 -7.76
N GLY A 68 7.36 7.99 -7.22
CA GLY A 68 7.86 9.28 -7.65
C GLY A 68 9.14 9.65 -6.91
N THR A 69 9.72 10.80 -7.27
CA THR A 69 10.84 11.38 -6.51
C THR A 69 10.34 12.57 -5.72
N PHE A 70 10.38 12.49 -4.39
CA PHE A 70 9.81 13.49 -3.49
C PHE A 70 10.84 13.95 -2.46
N ALA A 71 10.70 15.20 -2.02
CA ALA A 71 11.52 15.82 -0.98
C ALA A 71 10.67 16.05 0.29
N LEU A 72 10.12 14.96 0.85
CA LEU A 72 9.20 15.04 2.00
C LEU A 72 9.94 15.39 3.30
N ASP A 73 11.05 14.70 3.60
CA ASP A 73 11.81 14.86 4.85
C ASP A 73 13.34 14.82 4.62
N GLY A 74 13.83 15.62 3.68
CA GLY A 74 15.27 15.70 3.37
C GLY A 74 15.55 15.71 1.87
N PRO A 75 16.73 15.23 1.43
CA PRO A 75 17.08 15.25 0.03
C PRO A 75 16.08 14.42 -0.79
N PRO A 76 15.78 14.82 -2.04
CA PRO A 76 14.86 14.10 -2.90
C PRO A 76 15.22 12.62 -3.00
N ALA A 77 14.27 11.75 -2.68
CA ALA A 77 14.43 10.30 -2.77
C ALA A 77 13.35 9.72 -3.68
N PHE A 78 13.70 8.68 -4.42
CA PHE A 78 12.69 7.89 -5.12
C PHE A 78 11.95 7.06 -4.09
N THR A 79 10.62 7.17 -4.10
CA THR A 79 9.72 6.42 -3.22
C THR A 79 8.80 5.59 -4.11
N LEU A 80 8.68 4.30 -3.78
CA LEU A 80 7.59 3.44 -4.22
C LEU A 80 6.68 3.28 -3.00
N ASP A 81 5.41 3.66 -3.14
CA ASP A 81 4.42 3.56 -2.07
C ASP A 81 3.28 2.62 -2.45
N LEU A 82 2.89 1.82 -1.46
CA LEU A 82 1.82 0.83 -1.55
C LEU A 82 0.82 1.16 -0.45
N SER A 83 -0.30 1.77 -0.83
CA SER A 83 -1.21 2.39 0.13
C SER A 83 -2.61 1.79 0.04
N ARG A 84 -3.33 1.78 1.16
CA ARG A 84 -4.77 1.47 1.18
C ARG A 84 -5.49 2.56 1.94
N GLN A 85 -6.55 3.07 1.35
CA GLN A 85 -7.39 4.11 1.91
C GLN A 85 -8.71 3.50 2.36
N PHE A 86 -9.16 3.93 3.53
CA PHE A 86 -10.43 3.53 4.14
C PHE A 86 -11.24 4.76 4.50
N GLU A 87 -12.52 4.78 4.17
CA GLU A 87 -13.46 5.77 4.71
C GLU A 87 -13.85 5.39 6.14
N VAL A 88 -13.94 6.42 6.99
CA VAL A 88 -14.44 6.32 8.36
C VAL A 88 -15.63 7.26 8.49
N GLU A 89 -16.74 6.73 8.99
CA GLU A 89 -17.94 7.49 9.35
C GLU A 89 -17.90 7.92 10.82
N ASP A 90 -18.58 9.03 11.15
CA ASP A 90 -18.83 9.47 12.52
C ASP A 90 -20.00 8.70 13.18
N GLU A 91 -20.42 9.16 14.36
CA GLU A 91 -21.52 8.53 15.11
C GLU A 91 -22.88 8.66 14.42
N ASP A 92 -23.05 9.63 13.51
CA ASP A 92 -24.26 9.87 12.74
C ASP A 92 -24.28 9.11 11.40
N GLY A 93 -23.18 8.40 11.08
CA GLY A 93 -23.02 7.69 9.81
C GLY A 93 -22.66 8.63 8.66
N GLU A 94 -22.22 9.85 8.96
CA GLU A 94 -21.70 10.78 7.96
C GLU A 94 -20.19 10.60 7.80
N HIS A 95 -19.66 11.02 6.65
CA HIS A 95 -18.23 11.01 6.39
C HIS A 95 -17.47 11.83 7.46
N ASP A 96 -16.54 11.20 8.18
CA ASP A 96 -15.64 11.89 9.11
C ASP A 96 -14.27 12.18 8.48
N HIS A 97 -13.61 11.14 7.95
CA HIS A 97 -12.30 11.24 7.29
C HIS A 97 -11.94 9.99 6.50
N TYR A 98 -10.80 10.08 5.81
CA TYR A 98 -10.10 8.90 5.34
C TYR A 98 -8.93 8.53 6.25
N VAL A 99 -8.70 7.23 6.42
CA VAL A 99 -7.45 6.68 6.94
C VAL A 99 -6.67 6.11 5.78
N GLN A 100 -5.41 6.53 5.61
CA GLN A 100 -4.48 5.90 4.67
C GLN A 100 -3.38 5.15 5.42
N VAL A 101 -3.15 3.90 5.00
CA VAL A 101 -2.06 3.05 5.49
C VAL A 101 -1.08 2.83 4.36
N HIS A 102 0.20 3.09 4.61
CA HIS A 102 1.27 3.10 3.62
C HIS A 102 2.29 2.00 3.88
N CYS A 103 2.92 1.52 2.81
CA CYS A 103 4.17 0.77 2.85
C CYS A 103 5.14 1.42 1.86
N ALA A 104 5.91 2.36 2.37
CA ALA A 104 6.81 3.19 1.58
C ALA A 104 8.21 2.61 1.54
N LEU A 105 8.71 2.33 0.34
CA LEU A 105 10.08 1.94 0.07
C LEU A 105 10.84 3.15 -0.48
N ARG A 106 11.88 3.57 0.24
CA ARG A 106 12.73 4.69 -0.15
C ARG A 106 14.04 4.20 -0.72
N TYR A 107 14.50 4.82 -1.79
CA TYR A 107 15.74 4.46 -2.49
C TYR A 107 16.69 5.64 -2.56
N ALA A 108 17.99 5.33 -2.52
CA ALA A 108 19.02 6.30 -2.79
C ALA A 108 18.87 6.86 -4.22
N PRO A 109 19.21 8.15 -4.46
CA PRO A 109 19.10 8.73 -5.79
C PRO A 109 19.95 7.99 -6.83
N ALA A 110 19.31 7.37 -7.82
CA ALA A 110 19.98 6.72 -8.95
C ALA A 110 19.45 7.27 -10.29
N PRO A 111 20.30 7.40 -11.33
CA PRO A 111 19.86 7.89 -12.64
C PRO A 111 18.67 7.10 -13.21
N GLY A 112 18.69 5.77 -13.12
CA GLY A 112 17.62 4.91 -13.62
C GLY A 112 16.28 5.09 -12.89
N LEU A 113 16.31 5.41 -11.59
CA LEU A 113 15.10 5.69 -10.81
C LEU A 113 14.51 7.06 -11.15
N ARG A 114 15.36 8.08 -11.36
CA ARG A 114 14.90 9.43 -11.75
C ARG A 114 14.21 9.45 -13.11
N THR A 115 14.67 8.63 -14.05
CA THR A 115 14.07 8.56 -15.39
C THR A 115 12.68 7.94 -15.43
N LEU A 116 12.24 7.27 -14.36
CA LEU A 116 10.89 6.68 -14.28
C LEU A 116 9.79 7.74 -14.13
N GLY A 117 10.12 8.96 -13.69
CA GLY A 117 9.14 10.02 -13.45
C GLY A 117 8.24 9.69 -12.26
N HIS A 118 6.94 9.95 -12.42
CA HIS A 118 5.90 9.63 -11.44
C HIS A 118 4.84 8.73 -12.08
N PHE A 119 4.17 7.93 -11.26
CA PHE A 119 3.04 7.11 -11.67
C PHE A 119 2.15 6.83 -10.45
N GLY A 120 0.84 6.73 -10.69
CA GLY A 120 -0.14 6.32 -9.68
C GLY A 120 -1.23 5.47 -10.34
N SER A 121 -1.67 4.42 -9.65
CA SER A 121 -2.76 3.55 -10.10
C SER A 121 -3.65 3.20 -8.92
N TRP A 122 -4.92 3.58 -9.01
CA TRP A 122 -5.95 3.31 -8.02
C TRP A 122 -6.75 2.05 -8.37
N PHE A 123 -7.21 1.35 -7.34
CA PHE A 123 -8.22 0.31 -7.44
C PHE A 123 -9.23 0.49 -6.31
N VAL A 124 -10.52 0.50 -6.63
CA VAL A 124 -11.60 0.66 -5.65
C VAL A 124 -12.33 -0.67 -5.48
N PHE A 125 -12.43 -1.15 -4.24
CA PHE A 125 -13.22 -2.35 -3.93
C PHE A 125 -14.72 -2.07 -4.13
N GLY A 126 -15.44 -3.05 -4.66
CA GLY A 126 -16.88 -2.91 -4.96
C GLY A 126 -17.18 -2.21 -6.30
N SER A 127 -16.16 -1.72 -7.01
CA SER A 127 -16.28 -1.37 -8.44
C SER A 127 -16.33 -2.62 -9.32
N ASP A 128 -16.55 -2.45 -10.63
CA ASP A 128 -16.53 -3.56 -11.61
C ASP A 128 -15.13 -4.18 -11.82
N GLY A 129 -14.10 -3.72 -11.10
CA GLY A 129 -12.72 -4.16 -11.20
C GLY A 129 -12.43 -5.47 -10.44
N ASP A 130 -11.41 -6.19 -10.91
CA ASP A 130 -10.81 -7.33 -10.22
C ASP A 130 -9.42 -6.95 -9.69
N VAL A 131 -9.19 -7.18 -8.39
CA VAL A 131 -7.91 -6.88 -7.73
C VAL A 131 -6.75 -7.65 -8.36
N ASP A 132 -6.98 -8.88 -8.84
CA ASP A 132 -5.93 -9.68 -9.47
C ASP A 132 -5.57 -9.14 -10.85
N ARG A 133 -6.56 -8.61 -11.58
CA ARG A 133 -6.33 -7.89 -12.85
C ARG A 133 -5.55 -6.61 -12.62
N TRP A 134 -5.97 -5.77 -11.68
CA TRP A 134 -5.25 -4.54 -11.34
C TRP A 134 -3.82 -4.84 -10.89
N ALA A 135 -3.64 -5.86 -10.04
CA ALA A 135 -2.32 -6.31 -9.60
C ALA A 135 -1.44 -6.76 -10.77
N HIS A 136 -2.00 -7.44 -11.77
CA HIS A 136 -1.27 -7.80 -12.99
C HIS A 136 -0.83 -6.57 -13.79
N GLU A 137 -1.73 -5.60 -13.99
CA GLU A 137 -1.46 -4.35 -14.69
C GLU A 137 -0.36 -3.53 -13.98
N VAL A 138 -0.44 -3.41 -12.65
CA VAL A 138 0.62 -2.78 -11.83
C VAL A 138 1.94 -3.53 -11.98
N ARG A 139 1.95 -4.88 -11.95
CA ARG A 139 3.20 -5.65 -12.09
C ARG A 139 3.83 -5.59 -13.46
N SER A 140 3.07 -5.20 -14.49
CA SER A 140 3.60 -4.98 -15.84
C SER A 140 4.43 -3.70 -16.00
N GLN A 141 4.35 -2.78 -15.02
CA GLN A 141 5.04 -1.49 -15.07
C GLN A 141 6.57 -1.63 -15.09
N ALA A 142 7.25 -0.71 -15.80
CA ALA A 142 8.70 -0.74 -15.98
C ALA A 142 9.48 -0.57 -14.66
N VAL A 143 8.90 0.13 -13.67
CA VAL A 143 9.49 0.36 -12.34
C VAL A 143 10.00 -0.92 -11.70
N TRP A 144 9.28 -2.04 -11.83
CA TRP A 144 9.67 -3.32 -11.23
C TRP A 144 10.98 -3.88 -11.78
N LYS A 145 11.28 -3.61 -13.06
CA LYS A 145 12.57 -4.00 -13.66
C LYS A 145 13.70 -3.13 -13.14
N THR A 146 13.43 -1.86 -12.82
CA THR A 146 14.44 -0.92 -12.33
C THR A 146 14.72 -1.12 -10.84
N VAL A 147 13.69 -1.20 -10.00
CA VAL A 147 13.86 -1.30 -8.54
C VAL A 147 14.49 -2.61 -8.09
N ARG A 148 14.43 -3.68 -8.90
CA ARG A 148 15.09 -4.96 -8.58
C ARG A 148 16.62 -4.89 -8.59
N ASP A 149 17.18 -3.85 -9.19
CA ASP A 149 18.63 -3.64 -9.26
C ASP A 149 19.11 -2.69 -8.14
N HIS A 150 18.20 -2.28 -7.24
CA HIS A 150 18.45 -1.34 -6.16
C HIS A 150 17.97 -1.87 -4.81
N GLU A 151 18.79 -1.70 -3.77
CA GLU A 151 18.36 -1.92 -2.40
C GLU A 151 17.65 -0.66 -1.88
N PRO A 152 16.45 -0.77 -1.29
CA PRO A 152 15.86 0.37 -0.61
C PRO A 152 16.70 0.72 0.63
N THR A 153 16.84 2.01 0.90
CA THR A 153 17.47 2.52 2.14
C THR A 153 16.53 2.36 3.33
N THR A 154 15.22 2.32 3.10
CA THR A 154 14.21 2.22 4.14
C THR A 154 12.95 1.56 3.60
N ILE A 155 12.29 0.77 4.44
CA ILE A 155 10.89 0.40 4.30
C ILE A 155 10.15 0.87 5.56
N ALA A 156 9.04 1.59 5.39
CA ALA A 156 8.29 2.13 6.51
C ALA A 156 6.80 1.86 6.32
N ILE A 157 6.17 1.37 7.39
CA ILE A 157 4.71 1.34 7.50
C ILE A 157 4.29 2.56 8.31
N SER A 158 3.36 3.33 7.78
CA SER A 158 2.75 4.48 8.46
C SER A 158 1.26 4.50 8.23
N GLN A 159 0.56 5.22 9.10
CA GLN A 159 -0.87 5.47 8.98
C GLN A 159 -1.13 6.96 9.24
N GLU A 160 -1.98 7.56 8.43
CA GLU A 160 -2.41 8.94 8.60
C GLU A 160 -3.92 9.11 8.41
N ARG A 161 -4.44 10.18 9.01
CA ARG A 161 -5.78 10.71 8.75
C ARG A 161 -5.65 11.76 7.65
N VAL A 162 -6.42 11.60 6.58
CA VAL A 162 -6.48 12.48 5.40
C VAL A 162 -7.76 13.30 5.42
#